data_AF-A0A973XWK4-F1
#
_entry.id   AF-A0A973XWK4-F1
#
_cell.length_a   1.000
_cell.length_b   1.000
_cell.length_c   1.000
_cell.angle_alpha   90.00
_cell.angle_beta   90.00
_cell.angle_gamma   90.00
#
_symmetry.space_group_name_H-M   'P 1'
#
loop_
_entity.id
_entity.type
_entity.pdbx_description
1 polymer ?
#
loop_
_entity_poly.entity_id
_entity_poly.type
_entity_poly.pdbx_seq_one_letter_code
_entity_poly.pdbx_strand_id
1 'polypeptide(L)'
;MSRISVRGFAVASATAVTTVGAVVGVASGNTQPSGDNLEATAADTTLLADIPMGEQAQVQVSSLTQQAEAQAAAADAAAKKSAEESARIQAAKTAEAKKAAADEQAEREREEAEARANRDAVRSASSFSAQASYTVAEVQAMARQMVPADQFQCFSNIVDHESSWNYRASNPSSGAYGLVQALPGSKMSSAGADWQTNPATQIKWGLSYMDGRYGSPCGAWSFWQANHWY
;
A
#
# COMPACT_ATOMS: atom_id res chain seq x y z
N MET A 1 -29.91 34.66 20.22
CA MET A 1 -28.84 35.00 19.24
C MET A 1 -28.28 33.71 18.69
N SER A 2 -28.72 33.33 17.49
CA SER A 2 -28.24 32.13 16.78
C SER A 2 -26.78 32.28 16.37
N ARG A 3 -25.98 31.23 16.57
CA ARG A 3 -24.73 31.05 15.83
C ARG A 3 -24.78 29.70 15.11
N ILE A 4 -25.10 29.83 13.82
CA ILE A 4 -24.84 28.88 12.74
C ILE A 4 -23.32 28.79 12.55
N SER A 5 -22.80 27.62 12.16
CA SER A 5 -21.68 27.41 11.21
C SER A 5 -20.75 26.27 11.67
N VAL A 6 -20.29 25.31 10.86
CA VAL A 6 -20.57 24.83 9.49
C VAL A 6 -20.02 23.39 9.48
N ARG A 7 -20.74 22.45 8.84
CA ARG A 7 -20.25 21.08 8.55
C ARG A 7 -19.09 21.17 7.54
N GLY A 8 -17.93 20.62 7.90
CA GLY A 8 -16.80 20.45 6.99
C GLY A 8 -17.16 19.48 5.87
N PHE A 9 -17.17 19.99 4.64
CA PHE A 9 -17.39 19.27 3.41
C PHE A 9 -16.21 18.33 3.11
N ALA A 10 -16.54 17.09 2.73
CA ALA A 10 -15.62 16.18 2.07
C ALA A 10 -15.21 16.76 0.71
N VAL A 11 -13.91 16.90 0.48
CA VAL A 11 -13.36 17.25 -0.85
C VAL A 11 -13.05 15.93 -1.56
N ALA A 12 -13.98 15.49 -2.41
CA ALA A 12 -13.70 14.51 -3.44
C ALA A 12 -13.04 15.25 -4.62
N SER A 13 -11.72 15.14 -4.77
CA SER A 13 -11.03 15.63 -5.96
C SER A 13 -11.19 14.64 -7.10
N ALA A 14 -11.99 15.01 -8.09
CA ALA A 14 -12.08 14.38 -9.38
C ALA A 14 -11.01 14.92 -10.35
N THR A 15 -10.74 14.13 -11.38
CA THR A 15 -10.10 14.47 -12.67
C THR A 15 -8.59 14.71 -12.72
N ALA A 16 -7.88 13.72 -13.25
CA ALA A 16 -6.84 13.94 -14.24
C ALA A 16 -7.01 12.93 -15.37
N VAL A 17 -7.67 13.36 -16.46
CA VAL A 17 -7.61 12.70 -17.76
C VAL A 17 -6.28 13.09 -18.38
N THR A 18 -5.29 12.20 -18.36
CA THR A 18 -4.07 12.36 -19.15
C THR A 18 -4.21 11.57 -20.45
N THR A 19 -4.30 12.34 -21.52
CA THR A 19 -4.15 11.98 -22.93
C THR A 19 -3.10 10.89 -23.16
N VAL A 20 -3.49 9.76 -23.75
CA VAL A 20 -2.55 8.79 -24.32
C VAL A 20 -2.15 9.33 -25.70
N GLY A 21 -0.92 9.82 -25.80
CA GLY A 21 -0.31 10.15 -27.09
C GLY A 21 -0.12 8.88 -27.93
N ALA A 22 -0.62 8.90 -29.15
CA ALA A 22 -0.34 7.89 -30.14
C ALA A 22 1.13 8.02 -30.56
N VAL A 23 1.96 7.04 -30.20
CA VAL A 23 3.33 6.92 -30.70
C VAL A 23 3.25 6.18 -32.03
N VAL A 24 3.39 6.89 -33.14
CA VAL A 24 3.60 6.30 -34.47
C VAL A 24 5.02 5.73 -34.49
N GLY A 25 5.14 4.42 -34.35
CA GLY A 25 6.39 3.69 -34.55
C GLY A 25 6.64 3.44 -36.03
N VAL A 26 7.61 4.14 -36.58
CA VAL A 26 8.25 3.89 -37.89
C VAL A 26 8.70 2.43 -37.98
N ALA A 27 8.21 1.71 -38.99
CA ALA A 27 8.79 0.44 -39.40
C ALA A 27 10.06 0.72 -40.21
N SER A 28 11.22 0.62 -39.54
CA SER A 28 12.52 0.53 -40.21
C SER A 28 12.59 -0.78 -40.99
N GLY A 29 12.75 -0.67 -42.30
CA GLY A 29 13.05 -1.80 -43.16
C GLY A 29 14.41 -2.41 -42.78
N ASN A 30 14.41 -3.69 -42.47
CA ASN A 30 15.63 -4.47 -42.32
C ASN A 30 15.69 -5.49 -43.47
N THR A 31 16.53 -5.17 -44.44
CA THR A 31 17.04 -6.07 -45.47
C THR A 31 17.58 -7.35 -44.82
N GLN A 32 17.10 -8.52 -45.26
CA GLN A 32 17.70 -9.81 -44.94
C GLN A 32 18.42 -10.36 -46.19
N PRO A 33 19.57 -11.06 -46.03
CA PRO A 33 20.57 -11.17 -47.07
C PRO A 33 20.25 -12.27 -48.08
N SER A 34 20.80 -12.07 -49.27
CA SER A 34 20.83 -12.99 -50.40
C SER A 34 21.30 -14.40 -50.01
N GLY A 35 20.59 -15.41 -50.51
CA GLY A 35 20.98 -16.82 -50.47
C GLY A 35 20.17 -17.59 -51.50
N ASP A 36 20.87 -18.18 -52.45
CA ASP A 36 20.44 -18.72 -53.74
C ASP A 36 19.27 -19.72 -53.74
N ASN A 37 18.48 -19.66 -54.82
CA ASN A 37 18.09 -20.76 -55.74
C ASN A 37 16.68 -20.54 -56.32
N LEU A 38 16.59 -19.74 -57.38
CA LEU A 38 15.47 -19.78 -58.32
C LEU A 38 16.04 -20.12 -59.70
N GLU A 39 16.11 -21.43 -59.95
CA GLU A 39 16.37 -22.03 -61.24
C GLU A 39 15.26 -21.61 -62.21
N ALA A 40 15.57 -20.65 -63.08
CA ALA A 40 14.72 -20.29 -64.21
C ALA A 40 14.92 -21.33 -65.33
N THR A 41 14.15 -22.41 -65.31
CA THR A 41 14.07 -23.32 -66.46
C THR A 41 13.06 -22.78 -67.47
N ALA A 42 13.55 -21.89 -68.32
CA ALA A 42 12.95 -21.61 -69.61
C ALA A 42 13.39 -22.72 -70.59
N ALA A 43 12.53 -23.69 -70.85
CA ALA A 43 12.53 -24.49 -72.08
C ALA A 43 11.22 -25.30 -72.14
N ASP A 44 10.29 -24.90 -73.01
CA ASP A 44 9.96 -25.66 -74.22
C ASP A 44 8.84 -24.94 -74.99
N THR A 45 9.20 -24.39 -76.16
CA THR A 45 8.25 -24.05 -77.21
C THR A 45 7.74 -25.34 -77.83
N THR A 46 6.41 -25.56 -77.88
CA THR A 46 5.61 -25.85 -79.09
C THR A 46 4.20 -26.25 -78.65
N LEU A 47 3.15 -25.54 -79.09
CA LEU A 47 2.08 -26.06 -79.98
C LEU A 47 0.85 -25.12 -79.94
N LEU A 48 0.60 -24.51 -81.09
CA LEU A 48 -0.68 -23.91 -81.45
C LEU A 48 -1.75 -25.02 -81.43
N ALA A 49 -2.70 -24.94 -80.50
CA ALA A 49 -3.98 -25.61 -80.63
C ALA A 49 -5.06 -24.74 -79.99
N ASP A 50 -6.07 -24.46 -80.80
CA ASP A 50 -7.35 -23.84 -80.50
C ASP A 50 -7.98 -24.44 -79.22
N ILE A 51 -8.12 -23.66 -78.15
CA ILE A 51 -8.87 -24.03 -76.93
C ILE A 51 -9.63 -22.78 -76.47
N PRO A 52 -10.93 -22.86 -76.14
CA PRO A 52 -11.73 -21.70 -75.72
C PRO A 52 -11.26 -21.23 -74.33
N MET A 53 -10.22 -20.39 -74.30
CA MET A 53 -9.45 -20.03 -73.10
C MET A 53 -9.75 -18.63 -72.57
N GLY A 54 -10.84 -17.99 -73.00
CA GLY A 54 -11.25 -16.68 -72.47
C GLY A 54 -11.86 -16.76 -71.06
N GLU A 55 -12.70 -17.78 -70.83
CA GLU A 55 -13.53 -17.85 -69.61
C GLU A 55 -12.84 -18.61 -68.47
N GLN A 56 -12.10 -19.68 -68.77
CA GLN A 56 -11.40 -20.50 -67.77
C GLN A 56 -10.18 -19.77 -67.15
N ALA A 57 -9.43 -19.01 -67.95
CA ALA A 57 -8.27 -18.24 -67.48
C ALA A 57 -8.68 -17.05 -66.60
N GLN A 58 -9.81 -16.37 -66.93
CA GLN A 58 -10.37 -15.33 -66.07
C GLN A 58 -10.80 -15.90 -64.70
N VAL A 59 -11.44 -17.06 -64.66
CA VAL A 59 -11.89 -17.70 -63.42
C VAL A 59 -10.71 -18.07 -62.50
N GLN A 60 -9.61 -18.59 -63.06
CA GLN A 60 -8.42 -18.90 -62.26
C GLN A 60 -7.74 -17.65 -61.68
N VAL A 61 -7.61 -16.58 -62.47
CA VAL A 61 -7.05 -15.31 -61.98
C VAL A 61 -7.93 -14.69 -60.89
N SER A 62 -9.26 -14.68 -61.07
CA SER A 62 -10.19 -14.20 -60.05
C SER A 62 -10.12 -14.99 -58.75
N SER A 63 -9.94 -16.32 -58.83
CA SER A 63 -9.80 -17.18 -57.64
C SER A 63 -8.52 -16.88 -56.86
N LEU A 64 -7.40 -16.64 -57.56
CA LEU A 64 -6.11 -16.30 -56.96
C LEU A 64 -6.14 -14.92 -56.30
N THR A 65 -6.76 -13.93 -56.96
CA THR A 65 -6.97 -12.60 -56.38
C THR A 65 -7.82 -12.67 -55.12
N GLN A 66 -8.93 -13.42 -55.15
CA GLN A 66 -9.80 -13.58 -53.98
C GLN A 66 -9.12 -14.30 -52.81
N GLN A 67 -8.23 -15.26 -53.10
CA GLN A 67 -7.44 -15.96 -52.09
C GLN A 67 -6.37 -15.04 -51.46
N ALA A 68 -5.71 -14.20 -52.26
CA ALA A 68 -4.73 -13.22 -51.78
C ALA A 68 -5.39 -12.13 -50.90
N GLU A 69 -6.58 -11.65 -51.28
CA GLU A 69 -7.38 -10.70 -50.47
C GLU A 69 -7.81 -11.32 -49.13
N ALA A 70 -8.23 -12.58 -49.13
CA ALA A 70 -8.57 -13.30 -47.91
C ALA A 70 -7.36 -13.48 -46.97
N GLN A 71 -6.18 -13.77 -47.52
CA GLN A 71 -4.94 -13.88 -46.74
C GLN A 71 -4.48 -12.54 -46.18
N ALA A 72 -4.58 -11.45 -46.95
CA ALA A 72 -4.27 -10.10 -46.49
C ALA A 72 -5.21 -9.68 -45.35
N ALA A 73 -6.53 -9.89 -45.51
CA ALA A 73 -7.51 -9.60 -44.47
C ALA A 73 -7.27 -10.43 -43.18
N ALA A 74 -6.88 -11.69 -43.32
CA ALA A 74 -6.53 -12.55 -42.17
C ALA A 74 -5.26 -12.08 -41.46
N ALA A 75 -4.23 -11.65 -42.21
CA ALA A 75 -3.01 -11.09 -41.64
C ALA A 75 -3.26 -9.77 -40.89
N ASP A 76 -4.07 -8.88 -41.46
CA ASP A 76 -4.46 -7.62 -40.82
C ASP A 76 -5.28 -7.85 -39.54
N ALA A 77 -6.21 -8.82 -39.56
CA ALA A 77 -6.98 -9.20 -38.39
C ALA A 77 -6.09 -9.80 -37.27
N ALA A 78 -5.11 -10.62 -37.64
CA ALA A 78 -4.15 -11.20 -36.70
C ALA A 78 -3.23 -10.13 -36.09
N ALA A 79 -2.73 -9.20 -36.91
CA ALA A 79 -1.91 -8.08 -36.46
C ALA A 79 -2.67 -7.17 -35.48
N LYS A 80 -3.93 -6.85 -35.79
CA LYS A 80 -4.79 -6.03 -34.92
C LYS A 80 -5.08 -6.72 -33.59
N LYS A 81 -5.38 -8.02 -33.61
CA LYS A 81 -5.62 -8.82 -32.38
C LYS A 81 -4.38 -8.87 -31.48
N SER A 82 -3.20 -9.08 -32.07
CA SER A 82 -1.92 -9.08 -31.35
C SER A 82 -1.59 -7.70 -30.75
N ALA A 83 -1.86 -6.62 -31.49
CA ALA A 83 -1.68 -5.25 -31.01
C ALA A 83 -2.63 -4.92 -29.84
N GLU A 84 -3.90 -5.34 -29.91
CA GLU A 84 -4.86 -5.14 -28.82
C GLU A 84 -4.53 -5.97 -27.57
N GLU A 85 -4.05 -7.21 -27.74
CA GLU A 85 -3.66 -8.07 -26.63
C GLU A 85 -2.40 -7.55 -25.93
N SER A 86 -1.38 -7.15 -26.69
CA SER A 86 -0.19 -6.53 -26.13
C SER A 86 -0.51 -5.21 -25.42
N ALA A 87 -1.39 -4.37 -25.97
CA ALA A 87 -1.87 -3.15 -25.31
C ALA A 87 -2.60 -3.45 -24.00
N ARG A 88 -3.45 -4.49 -23.96
CA ARG A 88 -4.14 -4.92 -22.73
C ARG A 88 -3.18 -5.42 -21.66
N ILE A 89 -2.20 -6.23 -22.04
CA ILE A 89 -1.18 -6.76 -21.09
C ILE A 89 -0.35 -5.61 -20.52
N GLN A 90 0.06 -4.64 -21.35
CA GLN A 90 0.82 -3.48 -20.87
C GLN A 90 -0.02 -2.57 -19.96
N ALA A 91 -1.30 -2.38 -20.28
CA ALA A 91 -2.22 -1.62 -19.43
C ALA A 91 -2.41 -2.30 -18.05
N ALA A 92 -2.57 -3.63 -18.02
CA ALA A 92 -2.69 -4.39 -16.78
C ALA A 92 -1.42 -4.29 -15.92
N LYS A 93 -0.23 -4.51 -16.51
CA LYS A 93 1.05 -4.37 -15.81
C LYS A 93 1.27 -2.95 -15.27
N THR A 94 0.88 -1.94 -16.03
CA THR A 94 0.97 -0.54 -15.59
C THR A 94 0.03 -0.25 -14.43
N ALA A 95 -1.18 -0.81 -14.44
CA ALA A 95 -2.14 -0.67 -13.34
C ALA A 95 -1.65 -1.35 -12.06
N GLU A 96 -1.10 -2.56 -12.16
CA GLU A 96 -0.51 -3.29 -11.03
C GLU A 96 0.70 -2.56 -10.46
N ALA A 97 1.62 -2.08 -11.30
CA ALA A 97 2.78 -1.31 -10.85
C ALA A 97 2.39 -0.01 -10.15
N LYS A 98 1.37 0.71 -10.65
CA LYS A 98 0.85 1.91 -10.01
C LYS A 98 0.20 1.62 -8.67
N LYS A 99 -0.53 0.50 -8.54
CA LYS A 99 -1.12 0.09 -7.28
C LYS A 99 -0.04 -0.27 -6.25
N ALA A 100 0.95 -1.07 -6.65
CA ALA A 100 2.06 -1.45 -5.78
C ALA A 100 2.84 -0.22 -5.28
N ALA A 101 3.13 0.74 -6.17
CA ALA A 101 3.80 1.98 -5.79
C ALA A 101 2.95 2.85 -4.84
N ALA A 102 1.62 2.89 -5.03
CA ALA A 102 0.71 3.61 -4.14
C ALA A 102 0.62 2.95 -2.77
N ASP A 103 0.55 1.61 -2.71
CA ASP A 103 0.51 0.84 -1.47
C ASP A 103 1.83 1.01 -0.68
N GLU A 104 2.98 0.93 -1.35
CA GLU A 104 4.30 1.15 -0.72
C GLU A 104 4.44 2.59 -0.19
N GLN A 105 3.95 3.58 -0.94
CA GLN A 105 3.98 4.96 -0.48
C GLN A 105 3.04 5.18 0.72
N ALA A 106 1.87 4.54 0.74
CA ALA A 106 0.97 4.60 1.88
C ALA A 106 1.55 3.92 3.14
N GLU A 107 2.29 2.81 2.99
CA GLU A 107 3.02 2.20 4.09
C GLU A 107 4.14 3.10 4.60
N ARG A 108 4.97 3.65 3.71
CA ARG A 108 6.03 4.61 4.10
C ARG A 108 5.46 5.84 4.80
N GLU A 109 4.32 6.37 4.35
CA GLU A 109 3.66 7.49 5.01
C GLU A 109 3.11 7.12 6.40
N ARG A 110 2.61 5.88 6.58
CA ARG A 110 2.19 5.38 7.91
C ARG A 110 3.38 5.19 8.84
N GLU A 111 4.46 4.57 8.37
CA GLU A 111 5.70 4.42 9.14
C GLU A 111 6.31 5.77 9.50
N GLU A 112 6.34 6.73 8.56
CA GLU A 112 6.79 8.09 8.86
C GLU A 112 5.87 8.79 9.87
N ALA A 113 4.56 8.63 9.77
CA ALA A 113 3.61 9.19 10.72
C ALA A 113 3.80 8.59 12.11
N GLU A 114 4.02 7.28 12.21
CA GLU A 114 4.34 6.59 13.47
C GLU A 114 5.69 7.04 14.03
N ALA A 115 6.72 7.17 13.19
CA ALA A 115 8.02 7.67 13.59
C ALA A 115 7.98 9.15 14.02
N ARG A 116 7.14 9.98 13.37
CA ARG A 116 6.86 11.35 13.79
C ARG A 116 6.13 11.38 15.13
N ALA A 117 5.08 10.57 15.31
CA ALA A 117 4.38 10.43 16.58
C ALA A 117 5.32 9.98 17.71
N ASN A 118 6.23 9.04 17.44
CA ASN A 118 7.22 8.60 18.43
C ASN A 118 8.26 9.70 18.72
N ARG A 119 8.71 10.46 17.72
CA ARG A 119 9.59 11.64 17.93
C ARG A 119 8.89 12.75 18.71
N ASP A 120 7.62 13.04 18.42
CA ASP A 120 6.82 14.03 19.15
C ASP A 120 6.50 13.54 20.58
N ALA A 121 6.32 12.24 20.77
CA ALA A 121 6.21 11.62 22.10
C ALA A 121 7.53 11.72 22.87
N VAL A 122 8.68 11.52 22.23
CA VAL A 122 10.01 11.74 22.85
C VAL A 122 10.21 13.23 23.18
N ARG A 123 9.81 14.14 22.29
CA ARG A 123 9.89 15.59 22.53
C ARG A 123 8.97 16.03 23.67
N SER A 124 7.77 15.46 23.75
CA SER A 124 6.81 15.72 24.83
C SER A 124 7.27 15.08 26.14
N ALA A 125 7.84 13.87 26.12
CA ALA A 125 8.53 13.28 27.27
C ALA A 125 9.70 14.15 27.74
N SER A 126 10.43 14.78 26.82
CA SER A 126 11.50 15.73 27.15
C SER A 126 10.98 17.05 27.76
N SER A 127 9.70 17.40 27.55
CA SER A 127 9.06 18.53 28.22
C SER A 127 8.56 18.20 29.64
N PHE A 128 8.51 16.91 30.00
CA PHE A 128 8.34 16.45 31.38
C PHE A 128 9.72 16.13 31.97
N SER A 129 10.45 17.15 32.41
CA SER A 129 11.74 16.96 33.08
C SER A 129 11.58 16.00 34.26
N ALA A 130 12.43 14.98 34.38
CA ALA A 130 12.41 14.08 35.53
C ALA A 130 12.50 14.88 36.84
N GLN A 131 11.44 14.83 37.65
CA GLN A 131 11.35 15.45 38.97
C GLN A 131 11.75 14.45 40.06
N ALA A 132 12.11 14.95 41.25
CA ALA A 132 12.45 14.09 42.39
C ALA A 132 11.26 13.21 42.83
N SER A 133 10.04 13.72 42.67
CA SER A 133 8.80 12.99 42.93
C SER A 133 7.63 13.57 42.14
N TYR A 134 6.59 12.77 41.96
CA TYR A 134 5.34 13.17 41.34
C TYR A 134 4.17 12.83 42.27
N THR A 135 3.23 13.76 42.39
CA THR A 135 1.92 13.51 42.98
C THR A 135 1.04 12.72 42.01
N VAL A 136 0.02 12.03 42.53
CA VAL A 136 -0.98 11.33 41.69
C VAL A 136 -1.63 12.28 40.68
N ALA A 137 -1.93 13.51 41.10
CA ALA A 137 -2.53 14.53 40.23
C ALA A 137 -1.60 14.92 39.07
N GLU A 138 -0.29 15.06 39.31
CA GLU A 138 0.69 15.33 38.25
C GLU A 138 0.81 14.14 37.29
N VAL A 139 0.80 12.90 37.80
CA VAL A 139 0.83 11.70 36.97
C VAL A 139 -0.41 11.60 36.08
N GLN A 140 -1.60 11.85 36.65
CA GLN A 140 -2.84 11.89 35.88
C GLN A 140 -2.83 13.01 34.84
N ALA A 141 -2.30 14.18 35.17
CA ALA A 141 -2.16 15.28 34.23
C ALA A 141 -1.22 14.94 33.07
N MET A 142 -0.10 14.26 33.34
CA MET A 142 0.79 13.74 32.30
C MET A 142 0.07 12.71 31.42
N ALA A 143 -0.63 11.76 32.01
CA ALA A 143 -1.40 10.77 31.25
C ALA A 143 -2.45 11.41 30.35
N ARG A 144 -3.14 12.48 30.80
CA ARG A 144 -4.11 13.23 29.97
C ARG A 144 -3.47 13.88 28.74
N GLN A 145 -2.18 14.20 28.79
CA GLN A 145 -1.45 14.80 27.67
C GLN A 145 -0.88 13.76 26.71
N MET A 146 -0.62 12.54 27.21
CA MET A 146 0.05 11.47 26.45
C MET A 146 -0.90 10.44 25.85
N VAL A 147 -2.04 10.20 26.51
CA VAL A 147 -3.04 9.21 26.07
C VAL A 147 -4.07 9.89 25.19
N PRO A 148 -4.46 9.31 24.03
CA PRO A 148 -5.57 9.82 23.23
C PRO A 148 -6.83 10.04 24.07
N ALA A 149 -7.52 11.16 23.87
CA ALA A 149 -8.59 11.61 24.76
C ALA A 149 -9.76 10.62 24.86
N ASP A 150 -10.07 9.91 23.78
CA ASP A 150 -11.07 8.85 23.68
C ASP A 150 -10.63 7.55 24.38
N GLN A 151 -9.32 7.32 24.51
CA GLN A 151 -8.74 6.15 25.17
C GLN A 151 -8.43 6.37 26.66
N PHE A 152 -8.38 7.63 27.10
CA PHE A 152 -7.92 8.01 28.43
C PHE A 152 -8.71 7.33 29.55
N GLN A 153 -10.04 7.24 29.45
CA GLN A 153 -10.84 6.65 30.53
C GLN A 153 -10.53 5.16 30.72
N CYS A 154 -10.37 4.42 29.62
CA CYS A 154 -10.01 3.00 29.67
C CYS A 154 -8.61 2.79 30.25
N PHE A 155 -7.64 3.59 29.80
CA PHE A 155 -6.29 3.61 30.36
C PHE A 155 -6.31 3.91 31.87
N SER A 156 -7.07 4.94 32.27
CA SER A 156 -7.21 5.37 33.65
C SER A 156 -7.74 4.26 34.54
N ASN A 157 -8.74 3.50 34.09
CA ASN A 157 -9.31 2.40 34.86
C ASN A 157 -8.27 1.30 35.10
N ILE A 158 -7.48 0.94 34.08
CA ILE A 158 -6.39 -0.04 34.25
C ILE A 158 -5.37 0.47 35.26
N VAL A 159 -4.83 1.67 35.06
CA VAL A 159 -3.78 2.22 35.95
C VAL A 159 -4.26 2.34 37.40
N ASP A 160 -5.52 2.69 37.61
CA ASP A 160 -6.12 2.75 38.94
C ASP A 160 -6.17 1.38 39.63
N HIS A 161 -6.55 0.33 38.88
CA HIS A 161 -6.56 -1.05 39.37
C HIS A 161 -5.15 -1.62 39.60
N GLU A 162 -4.19 -1.30 38.73
CA GLU A 162 -2.85 -1.86 38.77
C GLU A 162 -1.99 -1.23 39.87
N SER A 163 -2.07 0.10 40.03
CA SER A 163 -1.13 0.84 40.89
C SER A 163 -1.77 1.90 41.76
N SER A 164 -3.08 2.15 41.62
CA SER A 164 -3.75 3.34 42.18
C SER A 164 -2.97 4.62 41.85
N TRP A 165 -2.49 4.71 40.61
CA TRP A 165 -1.66 5.80 40.08
C TRP A 165 -0.29 6.00 40.74
N ASN A 166 0.20 5.02 41.51
CA ASN A 166 1.53 5.07 42.08
C ASN A 166 2.59 4.56 41.09
N TYR A 167 3.33 5.48 40.48
CA TYR A 167 4.42 5.14 39.54
C TYR A 167 5.60 4.38 40.17
N ARG A 168 5.64 4.29 41.51
CA ARG A 168 6.63 3.49 42.26
C ARG A 168 6.00 2.24 42.88
N ALA A 169 4.77 1.90 42.51
CA ALA A 169 4.13 0.66 42.93
C ALA A 169 5.05 -0.52 42.58
N SER A 170 5.23 -1.40 43.55
CA SER A 170 6.03 -2.61 43.40
C SER A 170 5.31 -3.71 44.14
N ASN A 171 5.06 -4.83 43.46
CA ASN A 171 4.51 -6.02 44.09
C ASN A 171 5.66 -6.96 44.46
N PRO A 172 5.99 -7.15 45.76
CA PRO A 172 7.12 -7.99 46.17
C PRO A 172 6.97 -9.47 45.80
N SER A 173 5.73 -9.96 45.67
CA SER A 173 5.48 -11.38 45.37
C SER A 173 5.68 -11.69 43.89
N SER A 174 5.29 -10.78 43.00
CA SER A 174 5.39 -11.01 41.54
C SER A 174 6.58 -10.32 40.90
N GLY A 175 7.09 -9.23 41.49
CA GLY A 175 8.10 -8.36 40.88
C GLY A 175 7.54 -7.37 39.85
N ALA A 176 6.22 -7.24 39.75
CA ALA A 176 5.56 -6.26 38.89
C ALA A 176 5.80 -4.83 39.41
N TYR A 177 6.01 -3.88 38.48
CA TYR A 177 6.44 -2.52 38.82
C TYR A 177 5.75 -1.42 38.00
N GLY A 178 5.47 -0.30 38.66
CA GLY A 178 5.06 0.96 38.05
C GLY A 178 3.57 1.05 37.74
N LEU A 179 3.18 2.09 36.99
CA LEU A 179 1.78 2.46 36.73
C LEU A 179 0.93 1.34 36.13
N VAL A 180 1.54 0.57 35.24
CA VAL A 180 0.89 -0.54 34.51
C VAL A 180 1.40 -1.92 34.97
N GLN A 181 2.08 -1.97 36.12
CA GLN A 181 2.54 -3.21 36.77
C GLN A 181 3.29 -4.16 35.82
N ALA A 182 4.28 -3.62 35.10
CA ALA A 182 5.05 -4.38 34.10
C ALA A 182 5.85 -5.53 34.75
N LEU A 183 5.82 -6.72 34.12
CA LEU A 183 6.51 -7.92 34.60
C LEU A 183 7.47 -8.52 33.54
N PRO A 184 8.80 -8.49 33.77
CA PRO A 184 9.50 -7.68 34.76
C PRO A 184 9.46 -6.19 34.41
N GLY A 185 9.59 -5.32 35.42
CA GLY A 185 9.60 -3.86 35.24
C GLY A 185 10.66 -3.35 34.26
N SER A 186 11.79 -4.07 34.14
CA SER A 186 12.88 -3.76 33.21
C SER A 186 12.46 -3.73 31.74
N LYS A 187 11.31 -4.32 31.37
CA LYS A 187 10.75 -4.18 30.02
C LYS A 187 10.49 -2.73 29.64
N MET A 188 10.22 -1.86 30.61
CA MET A 188 10.01 -0.43 30.37
C MET A 188 11.26 0.32 29.91
N SER A 189 12.45 -0.29 30.02
CA SER A 189 13.70 0.28 29.50
C SER A 189 13.68 0.53 27.99
N SER A 190 12.84 -0.16 27.23
CA SER A 190 12.66 0.10 25.80
C SER A 190 12.01 1.46 25.51
N ALA A 191 11.27 2.03 26.46
CA ALA A 191 10.66 3.35 26.33
C ALA A 191 11.57 4.48 26.83
N GLY A 192 12.52 4.19 27.71
CA GLY A 192 13.48 5.16 28.26
C GLY A 192 14.30 4.57 29.41
N ALA A 193 15.55 5.02 29.57
CA ALA A 193 16.45 4.53 30.62
C ALA A 193 16.01 4.93 32.05
N ASP A 194 15.17 5.95 32.16
CA ASP A 194 14.63 6.52 33.40
C ASP A 194 13.27 5.91 33.82
N TRP A 195 12.87 4.79 33.21
CA TRP A 195 11.58 4.11 33.42
C TRP A 195 11.22 3.87 34.89
N GLN A 196 12.22 3.70 35.75
CA GLN A 196 11.99 3.41 37.16
C GLN A 196 11.50 4.65 37.92
N THR A 197 11.83 5.86 37.50
CA THR A 197 11.49 7.08 38.24
C THR A 197 10.67 8.06 37.44
N ASN A 198 10.51 7.84 36.12
CA ASN A 198 9.77 8.73 35.25
C ASN A 198 8.39 8.13 34.86
N PRO A 199 7.27 8.66 35.39
CA PRO A 199 5.93 8.22 35.03
C PRO A 199 5.60 8.42 33.54
N ALA A 200 6.16 9.44 32.87
CA ALA A 200 5.96 9.62 31.43
C ALA A 200 6.52 8.43 30.64
N THR A 201 7.71 7.94 31.03
CA THR A 201 8.31 6.73 30.44
C THR A 201 7.44 5.49 30.67
N GLN A 202 6.85 5.36 31.86
CA GLN A 202 5.94 4.25 32.17
C GLN A 202 4.62 4.33 31.38
N ILE A 203 4.04 5.54 31.23
CA ILE A 203 2.83 5.77 30.41
C ILE A 203 3.13 5.44 28.94
N LYS A 204 4.27 5.90 28.41
CA LYS A 204 4.71 5.61 27.04
C LYS A 204 4.83 4.11 26.79
N TRP A 205 5.49 3.39 27.69
CA TRP A 205 5.60 1.94 27.58
C TRP A 205 4.24 1.24 27.68
N GLY A 206 3.41 1.66 28.64
CA GLY A 206 2.08 1.10 28.85
C GLY A 206 1.17 1.24 27.63
N LEU A 207 1.18 2.41 26.98
CA LEU A 207 0.46 2.64 25.72
C LEU A 207 0.94 1.68 24.63
N SER A 208 2.25 1.59 24.41
CA SER A 208 2.81 0.68 23.40
C SER A 208 2.46 -0.79 23.66
N TYR A 209 2.43 -1.23 24.92
CA TYR A 209 2.01 -2.58 25.28
C TYR A 209 0.51 -2.80 25.06
N MET A 210 -0.35 -1.85 25.47
CA MET A 210 -1.79 -1.92 25.25
C MET A 210 -2.13 -1.99 23.75
N ASP A 211 -1.48 -1.15 22.95
CA ASP A 211 -1.68 -1.11 21.51
C ASP A 211 -1.18 -2.40 20.84
N GLY A 212 0.02 -2.87 21.21
CA GLY A 212 0.59 -4.08 20.61
C GLY A 212 -0.14 -5.37 20.97
N ARG A 213 -0.69 -5.47 22.20
CA ARG A 213 -1.32 -6.71 22.67
C ARG A 213 -2.85 -6.72 22.55
N TYR A 214 -3.49 -5.57 22.69
CA TYR A 214 -4.94 -5.43 22.74
C TYR A 214 -5.50 -4.53 21.64
N GLY A 215 -4.64 -3.95 20.80
CA GLY A 215 -5.00 -3.02 19.74
C GLY A 215 -5.28 -1.60 20.21
N SER A 216 -5.63 -1.39 21.49
CA SER A 216 -5.80 -0.07 22.11
C SER A 216 -5.97 -0.16 23.64
N PRO A 217 -5.86 0.96 24.39
CA PRO A 217 -6.20 0.98 25.82
C PRO A 217 -7.64 0.53 26.15
N CYS A 218 -8.62 0.85 25.31
CA CYS A 218 -9.98 0.35 25.49
C CYS A 218 -10.15 -1.13 25.13
N GLY A 219 -9.34 -1.65 24.19
CA GLY A 219 -9.22 -3.08 23.96
C GLY A 219 -8.68 -3.80 25.21
N ALA A 220 -7.64 -3.24 25.83
CA ALA A 220 -7.07 -3.74 27.07
C ALA A 220 -8.09 -3.71 28.22
N TRP A 221 -8.84 -2.62 28.36
CA TRP A 221 -9.85 -2.51 29.42
C TRP A 221 -11.01 -3.49 29.21
N SER A 222 -11.42 -3.72 27.97
CA SER A 222 -12.44 -4.72 27.63
C SER A 222 -11.96 -6.13 28.00
N PHE A 223 -10.71 -6.43 27.69
CA PHE A 223 -10.08 -7.69 28.08
C PHE A 223 -10.01 -7.86 29.60
N TRP A 224 -9.58 -6.82 30.31
CA TRP A 224 -9.48 -6.81 31.77
C TRP A 224 -10.84 -7.05 32.43
N GLN A 225 -11.91 -6.42 31.95
CA GLN A 225 -13.26 -6.63 32.49
C GLN A 225 -13.74 -8.08 32.39
N ALA A 226 -13.28 -8.82 31.37
CA ALA A 226 -13.65 -10.22 31.18
C ALA A 226 -12.74 -11.21 31.94
N ASN A 227 -11.47 -10.84 32.18
CA ASN A 227 -10.45 -11.77 32.65
C ASN A 227 -9.86 -11.43 34.03
N HIS A 228 -10.01 -10.19 34.48
CA HIS A 228 -9.38 -9.63 35.67
C HIS A 228 -7.84 -9.67 35.65
N TRP A 229 -7.25 -9.69 34.44
CA TRP A 229 -5.83 -9.50 34.16
C TRP A 229 -5.65 -8.83 32.79
N TYR A 230 -4.47 -8.27 32.53
CA TYR A 230 -4.10 -7.58 31.29
C TYR A 230 -2.58 -7.66 31.05
#